data_AF-A0A851HAM9-F1
#
_entry.id   AF-A0A851HAM9-F1
#
_cell.length_a   1.000
_cell.length_b   1.000
_cell.length_c   1.000
_cell.angle_alpha   90.00
_cell.angle_beta   90.00
_cell.angle_gamma   90.00
#
_symmetry.space_group_name_H-M   'P 1'
#
loop_
_entity.id
_entity.type
_entity.pdbx_description
1 polymer ?
#
loop_
_entity_poly.entity_id
_entity_poly.type
_entity_poly.pdbx_seq_one_letter_code
_entity_poly.pdbx_strand_id
1 'polypeptide(L)'
;HVARNTRRSGGSAIDGRTTRHHGYALSQRRRKCIEQCLGWGKTIGPIRQVMVRGLAKVDQLLTLTMAAYNLIRLRSLVALRPELT
;
A
#
# COMPACT_ATOMS: atom_id res chain seq x y z
N HIS A 1 6.95 10.92 -5.78
CA HIS A 1 7.62 9.90 -4.94
C HIS A 1 8.57 9.11 -5.84
N VAL A 2 9.74 8.68 -5.36
CA VAL A 2 10.77 8.05 -6.20
C VAL A 2 11.40 6.85 -5.49
N ALA A 3 11.63 5.75 -6.22
CA ALA A 3 12.13 4.49 -5.68
C ALA A 3 13.39 4.04 -6.42
N ARG A 4 14.37 3.51 -5.67
CA ARG A 4 15.62 2.99 -6.23
C ARG A 4 15.38 1.57 -6.73
N ASN A 5 15.31 1.40 -8.05
CA ASN A 5 15.22 0.07 -8.66
C ASN A 5 16.61 -0.55 -8.79
N THR A 6 17.03 -1.31 -7.78
CA THR A 6 18.33 -1.99 -7.76
C THR A 6 18.39 -3.23 -8.64
N ARG A 7 17.24 -3.73 -9.13
CA ARG A 7 17.14 -4.92 -10.00
C ARG A 7 17.18 -4.59 -11.49
N ARG A 8 17.15 -3.31 -11.86
CA ARG A 8 17.24 -2.87 -13.26
C ARG A 8 18.63 -3.16 -13.82
N SER A 9 18.70 -3.70 -15.04
CA SER A 9 19.97 -3.79 -15.79
C SER A 9 20.56 -2.38 -16.00
N GLY A 10 21.82 -2.18 -15.62
CA GLY A 10 22.47 -0.87 -15.56
C GLY A 10 22.24 -0.08 -14.26
N GLY A 11 21.59 -0.69 -13.25
CA GLY A 11 21.38 -0.07 -11.94
C GLY A 11 20.25 0.96 -11.91
N SER A 12 20.07 1.57 -10.73
CA SER A 12 19.04 2.59 -10.54
C SER A 12 19.55 3.96 -10.97
N ALA A 13 18.70 4.73 -11.67
CA ALA A 13 18.92 6.16 -11.91
C ALA A 13 18.92 7.02 -10.62
N ILE A 14 18.58 6.42 -9.47
CA ILE A 14 18.55 7.09 -8.17
C ILE A 14 19.84 6.80 -7.42
N ASP A 15 20.58 7.87 -7.13
CA ASP A 15 21.87 7.82 -6.49
C ASP A 15 21.82 7.82 -4.94
N GLY A 16 23.01 7.83 -4.34
CA GLY A 16 23.19 7.86 -2.90
C GLY A 16 22.71 9.15 -2.23
N ARG A 17 22.71 10.30 -2.93
CA ARG A 17 22.31 11.59 -2.35
C ARG A 17 20.85 11.57 -1.92
N THR A 18 19.99 10.91 -2.71
CA THR A 18 18.56 10.75 -2.40
C THR A 18 18.31 9.64 -1.39
N THR A 19 19.09 8.55 -1.43
CA THR A 19 18.81 7.34 -0.63
C THR A 19 19.51 7.28 0.73
N ARG A 20 20.54 8.10 0.98
CA ARG A 20 21.34 8.11 2.22
C ARG A 20 20.55 8.55 3.46
N HIS A 21 19.48 9.32 3.27
CA HIS A 21 18.74 9.92 4.37
C HIS A 21 17.81 8.90 5.03
N HIS A 22 17.75 8.89 6.36
CA HIS A 22 16.83 8.02 7.12
C HIS A 22 15.36 8.19 6.67
N GLY A 23 14.96 9.42 6.31
CA GLY A 23 13.63 9.72 5.78
C GLY A 23 13.28 8.96 4.49
N TYR A 24 14.27 8.64 3.65
CA TYR A 24 14.05 7.85 2.45
C TYR A 24 13.59 6.44 2.80
N ALA A 25 14.26 5.77 3.73
CA ALA A 25 13.90 4.42 4.18
C ALA A 25 12.50 4.38 4.82
N LEU A 26 12.16 5.38 5.65
CA LEU A 26 10.82 5.52 6.22
C LEU A 26 9.75 5.73 5.15
N SER A 27 10.03 6.61 4.17
CA SER A 27 9.13 6.87 3.05
C SER A 27 8.87 5.60 2.23
N GLN A 28 9.91 4.81 1.92
CA GLN A 28 9.75 3.54 1.20
C GLN A 28 8.88 2.54 1.96
N ARG A 29 9.01 2.44 3.29
CA ARG A 29 8.17 1.56 4.12
C ARG A 29 6.71 2.00 4.09
N ARG A 30 6.44 3.30 4.34
CA ARG A 30 5.09 3.87 4.33
C ARG A 30 4.41 3.70 2.97
N ARG A 31 5.15 3.91 1.88
CA ARG A 31 4.66 3.73 0.51
C ARG A 31 4.18 2.30 0.28
N LYS A 32 4.94 1.29 0.70
CA LYS A 32 4.53 -0.12 0.58
C LYS A 32 3.21 -0.41 1.29
N CYS A 33 2.97 0.18 2.46
CA CYS A 33 1.70 0.01 3.17
C CYS A 33 0.50 0.54 2.36
N ILE A 34 0.65 1.70 1.71
CA ILE A 34 -0.41 2.29 0.87
C ILE A 34 -0.57 1.52 -0.45
N GLU A 35 0.53 1.15 -1.09
CA GLU A 35 0.50 0.39 -2.35
C GLU A 35 -0.15 -0.98 -2.17
N GLN A 36 0.02 -1.62 -1.01
CA GLN A 36 -0.62 -2.90 -0.71
C GLN A 36 -2.15 -2.80 -0.63
N CYS A 37 -2.71 -1.80 0.08
CA CYS A 37 -4.16 -1.67 0.18
C CYS A 37 -4.80 -1.29 -1.17
N LEU A 38 -4.15 -0.39 -1.93
CA LEU A 38 -4.60 -0.02 -3.27
C LEU A 38 -4.48 -1.17 -4.26
N GLY A 39 -3.41 -1.97 -4.19
CA GLY A 39 -3.23 -3.17 -5.00
C GLY A 39 -4.32 -4.20 -4.71
N TRP A 40 -4.54 -4.52 -3.43
CA TRP A 40 -5.59 -5.45 -3.03
C TRP A 40 -6.98 -4.96 -3.44
N GLY A 41 -7.28 -3.68 -3.21
CA GLY A 41 -8.56 -3.09 -3.60
C GLY A 41 -8.81 -3.10 -5.10
N LYS A 42 -7.77 -3.06 -5.94
CA LYS A 42 -7.88 -3.17 -7.42
C LYS A 42 -8.02 -4.60 -7.92
N THR A 43 -7.45 -5.57 -7.20
CA THR A 43 -7.43 -6.97 -7.61
C THR A 43 -8.64 -7.73 -7.08
N ILE A 44 -8.98 -7.55 -5.80
CA ILE A 44 -10.07 -8.24 -5.11
C ILE A 44 -11.30 -7.34 -4.99
N GLY A 45 -11.09 -6.05 -4.69
CA GLY A 45 -12.16 -5.07 -4.65
C GLY A 45 -12.57 -4.55 -6.04
N PRO A 46 -13.69 -3.83 -6.12
CA PRO A 46 -14.21 -3.28 -7.37
C PRO A 46 -13.60 -1.93 -7.77
N ILE A 47 -12.50 -1.47 -7.15
CA ILE A 47 -12.01 -0.09 -7.36
C ILE A 47 -11.31 0.11 -8.72
N ARG A 48 -10.91 -0.97 -9.41
CA ARG A 48 -10.32 -0.90 -10.76
C ARG A 48 -11.36 -0.57 -11.83
N GLN A 49 -12.58 -1.08 -11.67
CA GLN A 49 -13.71 -0.89 -12.60
C GLN A 49 -14.99 -0.77 -11.79
N VAL A 50 -15.27 0.45 -11.33
CA VAL A 50 -16.38 0.72 -10.42
C VAL A 50 -17.71 0.64 -11.17
N MET A 51 -18.66 -0.14 -10.69
CA MET A 51 -19.97 -0.37 -11.33
C MET A 51 -21.11 0.52 -10.78
N VAL A 52 -20.78 1.58 -10.04
CA VAL A 52 -21.74 2.56 -9.52
C VAL A 52 -21.56 3.93 -10.18
N ARG A 53 -22.63 4.72 -10.25
CA ARG A 53 -22.60 6.09 -10.81
C ARG A 53 -22.79 7.13 -9.71
N GLY A 54 -22.00 8.20 -9.77
CA GLY A 54 -22.03 9.33 -8.84
C GLY A 54 -20.96 9.24 -7.73
N LEU A 55 -20.36 10.39 -7.38
CA LEU A 55 -19.23 10.47 -6.45
C LEU A 55 -19.57 9.89 -5.07
N ALA A 56 -20.77 10.14 -4.55
CA ALA A 56 -21.20 9.63 -3.25
C ALA A 56 -21.20 8.08 -3.18
N LYS A 57 -21.62 7.40 -4.27
CA LYS A 57 -21.62 5.93 -4.31
C LYS A 57 -20.20 5.38 -4.46
N VAL A 58 -19.36 6.04 -5.24
CA VAL A 58 -17.94 5.67 -5.40
C VAL A 58 -17.20 5.81 -4.07
N ASP A 59 -17.46 6.88 -3.32
CA ASP A 59 -16.88 7.12 -2.00
C ASP A 59 -17.26 6.03 -0.99
N GLN A 60 -18.54 5.65 -0.93
CA GLN A 60 -19.00 4.53 -0.09
C GLN A 60 -18.32 3.21 -0.48
N LEU A 61 -18.22 2.93 -1.78
CA LEU A 61 -17.56 1.71 -2.28
C LEU A 61 -16.07 1.68 -1.93
N LEU A 62 -15.37 2.81 -2.05
CA LEU A 62 -13.97 2.92 -1.64
C LEU A 62 -13.82 2.70 -0.14
N THR A 63 -14.63 3.37 0.67
CA THR A 63 -14.63 3.26 2.14
C THR A 63 -14.86 1.82 2.58
N LEU A 64 -15.87 1.15 2.03
CA LEU A 64 -16.16 -0.25 2.34
C LEU A 64 -15.00 -1.18 1.94
N THR A 65 -14.41 -0.96 0.76
CA THR A 65 -13.26 -1.75 0.29
C THR A 65 -12.06 -1.60 1.22
N MET A 66 -11.75 -0.38 1.66
CA MET A 66 -10.64 -0.12 2.59
C MET A 66 -10.92 -0.68 3.99
N ALA A 67 -12.18 -0.63 4.46
CA ALA A 67 -12.58 -1.26 5.71
C ALA A 67 -12.38 -2.78 5.67
N ALA A 68 -12.79 -3.44 4.58
CA ALA A 68 -12.56 -4.87 4.37
C ALA A 68 -11.06 -5.23 4.35
N TYR A 69 -10.24 -4.42 3.67
CA TYR A 69 -8.79 -4.60 3.69
C TYR A 69 -8.22 -4.50 5.12
N ASN A 70 -8.68 -3.53 5.91
CA ASN A 70 -8.24 -3.39 7.29
C ASN A 70 -8.55 -4.62 8.15
N LEU A 71 -9.73 -5.24 7.97
CA LEU A 71 -10.10 -6.47 8.66
C LEU A 71 -9.17 -7.64 8.30
N ILE A 72 -8.89 -7.83 7.01
CA ILE A 72 -7.95 -8.85 6.54
C ILE A 72 -6.55 -8.60 7.08
N ARG A 73 -6.11 -7.34 7.09
CA ARG A 73 -4.81 -6.96 7.64
C ARG A 73 -4.73 -7.20 9.15
N LEU A 74 -5.80 -6.93 9.89
CA LEU A 74 -5.87 -7.18 11.33
C LEU A 74 -5.66 -8.66 11.66
N ARG A 75 -6.22 -9.59 10.88
CA ARG A 75 -5.96 -11.03 11.05
C ARG A 75 -4.47 -11.35 11.08
N SER A 76 -3.70 -10.83 10.12
CA SER A 76 -2.25 -11.06 10.07
C SER A 76 -1.51 -10.36 11.20
N LEU A 77 -1.94 -9.15 11.59
CA LEU A 77 -1.33 -8.40 12.69
C LEU A 77 -1.56 -9.08 14.05
N VAL A 78 -2.74 -9.65 14.27
CA VAL A 78 -3.07 -10.43 15.47
C VAL A 78 -2.17 -11.66 15.56
N ALA A 79 -2.00 -12.39 14.46
CA ALA A 79 -1.10 -13.56 14.42
C ALA A 79 0.38 -13.22 14.67
N LEU A 80 0.81 -11.99 14.34
CA LEU A 80 2.17 -11.51 14.58
C LEU A 80 2.36 -10.94 16.00
N ARG A 81 1.28 -10.77 16.77
CA ARG A 81 1.38 -10.25 18.13
C ARG A 81 1.82 -11.41 19.03
N PRO A 82 3.00 -11.36 19.66
CA PRO A 82 3.33 -12.34 20.68
C PRO A 82 2.26 -12.27 21.78
N GLU A 83 1.82 -13.43 22.26
CA GLU A 83 1.03 -13.54 23.48
C GLU A 83 1.78 -12.75 24.56
N LEU A 84 1.13 -11.75 25.14
CA LEU A 84 1.68 -11.04 26.29
C LEU A 84 1.57 -12.02 27.48
N THR A 85 2.54 -12.93 27.59
CA THR A 85 2.84 -13.70 28.81
C THR A 85 3.91 -12.99 29.62
#